data_AF-A0A838YU31-F1
#
_entry.id   AF-A0A838YU31-F1
#
_cell.length_a   1.000
_cell.length_b   1.000
_cell.length_c   1.000
_cell.angle_alpha   90.00
_cell.angle_beta   90.00
_cell.angle_gamma   90.00
#
_symmetry.space_group_name_H-M   'P 1'
#
loop_
_entity.id
_entity.type
_entity.pdbx_description
1 polymer ?
#
loop_
_entity_poly.entity_id
_entity_poly.type
_entity_poly.pdbx_seq_one_letter_code
_entity_poly.pdbx_strand_id
1 'polypeptide(L)'
;MTEQPPFTNTGVDFAGPLYIRYPGSTRSNKVWLCLFTCCVVRAVHLDLVPDMTTTAFLRCMKRFVARRGLPRRIVSDNAQTFKCAAKSITAMLSQQDVQQYLSGNKVQWVFNVEKAPWWGGIFERMIKSTKRCLRKVIGRAKLHYDELITALTEIEAVINSRPLTYLSPDNLEEPLTPSHFLCGRRILNLPDCLQQDDVDEEFELQ
;
A
#
# COMPACT_ATOMS: atom_id res chain seq x y z
N MET A 1 -25.87 -6.17 -1.76
CA MET A 1 -24.58 -5.44 -1.68
C MET A 1 -24.37 -4.79 -3.04
N THR A 2 -24.20 -3.47 -3.10
CA THR A 2 -23.83 -2.79 -4.34
C THR A 2 -22.40 -3.13 -4.69
N GLU A 3 -22.17 -3.54 -5.93
CA GLU A 3 -20.82 -3.78 -6.44
C GLU A 3 -20.04 -2.46 -6.43
N GLN A 4 -18.81 -2.50 -5.93
CA GLN A 4 -17.95 -1.32 -5.82
C GLN A 4 -16.56 -1.66 -6.36
N PRO A 5 -15.93 -0.74 -7.10
CA PRO A 5 -14.54 -0.93 -7.52
C PRO A 5 -13.61 -1.12 -6.33
N PRO A 6 -12.48 -1.84 -6.50
CA PRO A 6 -11.41 -1.89 -5.50
C PRO A 6 -11.01 -0.50 -5.01
N PHE A 7 -10.62 -0.41 -3.75
CA PHE A 7 -10.25 0.82 -3.05
C PHE A 7 -11.33 1.92 -2.94
N THR A 8 -12.59 1.67 -3.33
CA THR A 8 -13.72 2.58 -3.05
C THR A 8 -13.83 2.91 -1.56
N ASN A 9 -13.67 1.88 -0.72
CA ASN A 9 -13.58 1.98 0.73
C ASN A 9 -12.16 1.57 1.15
N THR A 10 -11.39 2.51 1.68
CA THR A 10 -9.97 2.32 1.97
C THR A 10 -9.64 2.66 3.42
N GLY A 11 -8.95 1.77 4.11
CA GLY A 11 -8.28 2.07 5.38
C GLY A 11 -6.84 2.49 5.13
N VAL A 12 -6.30 3.42 5.91
CA VAL A 12 -4.91 3.87 5.84
C VAL A 12 -4.24 3.85 7.22
N ASP A 13 -3.01 3.35 7.28
CA ASP A 13 -2.19 3.27 8.50
C ASP A 13 -0.71 3.55 8.19
N PHE A 14 0.04 3.96 9.22
CA PHE A 14 1.50 3.94 9.18
C PHE A 14 2.05 2.72 9.91
N ALA A 15 3.04 2.08 9.31
CA ALA A 15 3.80 1.00 9.92
C ALA A 15 5.30 1.32 9.92
N GLY A 16 6.00 0.94 10.98
CA GLY A 16 7.43 1.17 11.11
C GLY A 16 7.85 1.52 12.54
N PRO A 17 9.03 2.15 12.71
CA PRO A 17 9.95 2.56 11.64
C PRO A 17 10.63 1.36 10.96
N LEU A 18 10.84 1.47 9.65
CA LEU A 18 11.82 0.68 8.92
C LEU A 18 13.13 1.48 8.85
N TYR A 19 14.23 0.80 8.54
CA TYR A 19 15.56 1.41 8.54
C TYR A 19 16.25 1.19 7.21
N ILE A 20 16.66 2.28 6.58
CA ILE A 20 17.47 2.25 5.35
C ILE A 20 18.91 2.65 5.66
N ARG A 21 19.83 2.20 4.80
CA ARG A 21 21.20 2.71 4.73
C ARG A 21 21.41 3.53 3.47
N TYR A 22 22.25 4.55 3.56
CA TYR A 22 22.80 5.21 2.37
C TYR A 22 24.19 4.66 2.08
N PRO A 23 24.59 4.57 0.81
CA PRO A 23 25.96 4.22 0.44
C PRO A 23 26.97 5.08 1.22
N GLY A 24 27.99 4.47 1.80
CA GLY A 24 29.03 5.17 2.57
C GLY A 24 28.61 5.69 3.96
N SER A 25 27.36 5.51 4.40
CA SER A 25 26.93 5.92 5.74
C SER A 25 26.73 4.74 6.69
N THR A 26 27.33 4.83 7.88
CA THR A 26 27.07 3.89 8.98
C THR A 26 25.74 4.17 9.68
N ARG A 27 25.16 5.36 9.48
CA ARG A 27 23.93 5.80 10.13
C ARG A 27 22.71 5.29 9.38
N SER A 28 21.85 4.55 10.08
CA SER A 28 20.56 4.15 9.56
C SER A 28 19.56 5.29 9.65
N ASN A 29 18.81 5.54 8.59
CA ASN A 29 17.74 6.54 8.56
C ASN A 29 16.38 5.85 8.74
N LYS A 30 15.53 6.46 9.57
CA LYS A 30 14.17 5.98 9.78
C LYS A 30 13.34 6.36 8.56
N VAL A 31 12.61 5.38 8.07
CA VAL A 31 11.55 5.55 7.07
C VAL A 31 10.31 4.83 7.57
N TRP A 32 9.17 5.15 6.98
CA TRP A 32 7.89 4.58 7.37
C TRP A 32 7.18 4.00 6.17
N LEU A 33 6.41 2.96 6.41
CA LEU A 33 5.52 2.37 5.43
C LEU A 33 4.14 2.99 5.59
N CYS A 34 3.59 3.55 4.52
CA CYS A 34 2.19 3.88 4.43
C CYS A 34 1.43 2.70 3.81
N LEU A 35 0.44 2.20 4.53
CA LEU A 35 -0.32 1.02 4.16
C LEU A 35 -1.77 1.42 3.88
N PHE A 36 -2.22 1.16 2.65
CA PHE A 36 -3.63 1.27 2.28
C PHE A 36 -4.24 -0.12 2.18
N THR A 37 -5.42 -0.33 2.75
CA THR A 37 -6.17 -1.59 2.65
C THR A 37 -7.54 -1.33 2.05
N CYS A 38 -7.90 -2.09 1.02
CA CYS A 38 -9.22 -2.07 0.44
C CYS A 38 -10.21 -2.90 1.27
N CYS A 39 -11.37 -2.35 1.63
CA CYS A 39 -12.40 -3.09 2.36
C CYS A 39 -13.34 -3.89 1.46
N VAL A 40 -13.29 -3.70 0.14
CA VAL A 40 -14.11 -4.43 -0.84
C VAL A 40 -13.49 -5.80 -1.13
N VAL A 41 -12.26 -5.80 -1.66
CA VAL A 41 -11.57 -7.02 -2.12
C VAL A 41 -10.41 -7.42 -1.21
N ARG A 42 -10.25 -6.75 -0.06
CA ARG A 42 -9.14 -6.97 0.89
C ARG A 42 -7.74 -6.81 0.26
N ALA A 43 -7.60 -6.07 -0.84
CA ALA A 43 -6.30 -5.72 -1.43
C ALA A 43 -5.49 -4.79 -0.50
N VAL A 44 -4.17 -4.78 -0.67
CA VAL A 44 -3.28 -3.80 -0.04
C VAL A 44 -2.52 -2.98 -1.08
N HIS A 45 -2.17 -1.74 -0.74
CA HIS A 45 -1.16 -0.95 -1.42
C HIS A 45 -0.14 -0.45 -0.39
N LEU A 46 1.13 -0.64 -0.68
CA LEU A 46 2.26 -0.35 0.19
C LEU A 46 3.11 0.74 -0.46
N ASP A 47 3.41 1.80 0.28
CA ASP A 47 4.24 2.90 -0.22
C ASP A 47 5.22 3.36 0.85
N LEU A 48 6.47 3.54 0.46
CA LEU A 48 7.53 3.97 1.37
C LEU A 48 7.53 5.50 1.49
N VAL A 49 7.53 6.01 2.72
CA VAL A 49 7.60 7.45 2.99
C VAL A 49 8.83 7.80 3.84
N PRO A 50 9.45 8.97 3.59
CA PRO A 50 10.61 9.39 4.35
C PRO A 50 10.26 9.74 5.79
N ASP A 51 9.04 10.25 6.02
CA ASP A 51 8.54 10.64 7.33
C ASP A 51 7.01 10.53 7.48
N MET A 52 6.53 10.63 8.73
CA MET A 52 5.12 10.69 9.06
C MET A 52 4.56 12.12 8.98
N THR A 53 5.18 13.04 8.24
CA THR A 53 4.63 14.39 8.08
C THR A 53 3.43 14.40 7.13
N THR A 54 2.58 15.42 7.27
CA THR A 54 1.43 15.62 6.38
C THR A 54 1.88 15.75 4.92
N THR A 55 2.99 16.44 4.66
CA THR A 55 3.50 16.66 3.30
C THR A 55 3.95 15.35 2.66
N ALA A 56 4.68 14.50 3.38
CA ALA A 56 5.07 13.18 2.89
C ALA A 56 3.84 12.30 2.63
N PHE A 57 2.86 12.32 3.53
CA PHE A 57 1.61 11.59 3.35
C PHE A 57 0.81 12.08 2.14
N LEU A 58 0.70 13.39 1.89
CA LEU A 58 -0.02 13.90 0.72
C LEU A 58 0.63 13.46 -0.60
N ARG A 59 1.96 13.37 -0.66
CA ARG A 59 2.66 12.81 -1.83
C ARG A 59 2.37 11.32 -2.00
N CYS A 60 2.37 10.56 -0.90
CA CYS A 60 1.96 9.15 -0.88
C CYS A 60 0.52 8.97 -1.38
N MET A 61 -0.42 9.77 -0.87
CA MET A 61 -1.83 9.75 -1.28
C MET A 61 -1.98 10.05 -2.78
N LYS A 62 -1.23 11.00 -3.33
CA LYS A 62 -1.22 11.26 -4.79
C LYS A 62 -0.77 10.04 -5.59
N ARG A 63 0.32 9.37 -5.18
CA ARG A 63 0.79 8.14 -5.83
C ARG A 63 -0.25 7.01 -5.75
N PHE A 64 -0.85 6.84 -4.59
CA PHE A 64 -1.92 5.85 -4.38
C PHE A 64 -3.12 6.12 -5.30
N VAL A 65 -3.64 7.34 -5.32
CA VAL A 65 -4.79 7.72 -6.17
C VAL A 65 -4.46 7.54 -7.65
N ALA A 66 -3.25 7.90 -8.09
CA ALA A 66 -2.82 7.72 -9.48
C ALA A 66 -2.77 6.23 -9.90
N ARG A 67 -2.48 5.31 -8.97
CA ARG A 67 -2.39 3.87 -9.26
C ARG A 67 -3.69 3.10 -9.02
N ARG A 68 -4.50 3.52 -8.05
CA ARG A 68 -5.65 2.76 -7.51
C ARG A 68 -6.99 3.48 -7.66
N GLY A 69 -7.00 4.74 -8.09
CA GLY A 69 -8.18 5.58 -8.17
C GLY A 69 -8.48 6.33 -6.87
N LEU A 70 -9.34 7.34 -6.96
CA LEU A 70 -9.75 8.15 -5.81
C LEU A 70 -10.76 7.37 -4.94
N PRO A 71 -10.47 7.11 -3.65
CA PRO A 71 -11.44 6.47 -2.77
C PRO A 71 -12.66 7.34 -2.54
N ARG A 72 -13.84 6.72 -2.43
CA ARG A 72 -15.04 7.42 -1.95
C ARG A 72 -15.00 7.62 -0.43
N ARG A 73 -14.44 6.64 0.30
CA ARG A 73 -14.30 6.69 1.76
C ARG A 73 -12.89 6.29 2.17
N ILE A 74 -12.30 7.09 3.05
CA ILE A 74 -11.02 6.82 3.69
C ILE A 74 -11.24 6.70 5.20
N VAL A 75 -10.62 5.68 5.81
CA VAL A 75 -10.66 5.43 7.25
C VAL A 75 -9.23 5.44 7.80
N SER A 76 -8.96 6.19 8.86
CA SER A 76 -7.64 6.24 9.50
C SER A 76 -7.74 6.27 11.02
N ASP A 77 -6.61 6.12 11.71
CA ASP A 77 -6.51 6.46 13.12
C ASP A 77 -6.54 7.99 13.35
N ASN A 78 -6.55 8.40 14.62
CA ASN A 78 -6.61 9.81 15.03
C ASN A 78 -5.26 10.55 14.99
N ALA A 79 -4.24 10.01 14.32
CA ALA A 79 -2.94 10.65 14.22
C ALA A 79 -3.06 12.06 13.61
N GLN A 80 -2.27 13.00 14.15
CA GLN A 80 -2.30 14.39 13.74
C GLN A 80 -2.03 14.56 12.24
N THR A 81 -1.14 13.75 11.68
CA THR A 81 -0.82 13.69 10.25
C THR A 81 -2.07 13.46 9.39
N PHE A 82 -2.89 12.46 9.72
CA PHE A 82 -4.10 12.17 8.96
C PHE A 82 -5.18 13.22 9.17
N LYS A 83 -5.32 13.77 10.37
CA LYS A 83 -6.23 14.90 10.63
C LYS A 83 -5.89 16.11 9.78
N CYS A 84 -4.61 16.47 9.70
CA CYS A 84 -4.13 17.55 8.85
C CYS A 84 -4.33 17.22 7.36
N ALA A 85 -3.99 16.01 6.92
CA ALA A 85 -4.15 15.59 5.54
C ALA A 85 -5.62 15.60 5.09
N ALA A 86 -6.54 15.13 5.93
CA ALA A 86 -7.97 15.14 5.66
C ALA A 86 -8.50 16.57 5.42
N LYS A 87 -8.05 17.54 6.23
CA LYS A 87 -8.37 18.96 6.03
C LYS A 87 -7.81 19.47 4.70
N SER A 88 -6.53 19.21 4.41
CA SER A 88 -5.91 19.61 3.15
C SER A 88 -6.61 19.03 1.92
N ILE A 89 -6.92 17.73 1.95
CA ILE A 89 -7.60 17.04 0.85
C ILE A 89 -9.03 17.58 0.69
N THR A 90 -9.76 17.79 1.78
CA THR A 90 -11.11 18.37 1.74
C THR A 90 -11.08 19.76 1.11
N ALA A 91 -10.10 20.59 1.47
CA ALA A 91 -9.94 21.93 0.89
C ALA A 91 -9.63 21.87 -0.62
N MET A 92 -8.71 21.00 -1.05
CA MET A 92 -8.38 20.80 -2.48
C MET A 92 -9.59 20.33 -3.28
N LEU A 93 -10.36 19.39 -2.74
CA LEU A 93 -11.57 18.85 -3.40
C LEU A 93 -12.77 19.81 -3.34
N SER A 94 -12.68 20.90 -2.58
CA SER A 94 -13.74 21.91 -2.50
C SER A 94 -13.58 23.03 -3.52
N GLN A 95 -12.46 23.06 -4.26
CA GLN A 95 -12.26 24.02 -5.35
C GLN A 95 -13.22 23.71 -6.51
N GLN A 96 -13.85 24.75 -7.07
CA GLN A 96 -14.96 24.60 -8.01
C GLN A 96 -14.56 23.87 -9.30
N ASP A 97 -13.39 24.21 -9.82
CA ASP A 97 -12.74 23.56 -10.97
C ASP A 97 -12.49 22.06 -10.71
N VAL A 98 -12.00 21.72 -9.53
CA VAL A 98 -11.77 20.34 -9.11
C VAL A 98 -13.08 19.56 -8.95
N GLN A 99 -14.12 20.17 -8.38
CA GLN A 99 -15.42 19.52 -8.25
C GLN A 99 -16.05 19.25 -9.61
N GLN A 100 -15.93 20.17 -10.56
CA GLN A 100 -16.42 19.97 -11.91
C GLN A 100 -15.65 18.83 -12.61
N TYR A 101 -14.32 18.82 -12.49
CA TYR A 101 -13.48 17.75 -13.05
C TYR A 101 -13.80 16.37 -12.46
N LEU A 102 -13.97 16.28 -11.13
CA LEU A 102 -14.29 15.03 -10.43
C LEU A 102 -15.78 14.66 -10.50
N SER A 103 -16.61 15.42 -11.24
CA SER A 103 -18.06 15.21 -11.36
C SER A 103 -18.77 15.17 -10.00
N GLY A 104 -18.32 15.99 -9.05
CA GLY A 104 -18.89 16.06 -7.70
C GLY A 104 -18.56 14.85 -6.82
N ASN A 105 -17.61 13.97 -7.20
CA ASN A 105 -17.14 12.91 -6.32
C ASN A 105 -16.53 13.48 -5.04
N LYS A 106 -17.15 13.18 -3.90
CA LYS A 106 -16.69 13.60 -2.58
C LYS A 106 -15.97 12.46 -1.88
N VAL A 107 -14.79 12.77 -1.33
CA VAL A 107 -14.06 11.86 -0.44
C VAL A 107 -14.58 12.06 0.97
N GLN A 108 -15.16 11.03 1.57
CA GLN A 108 -15.52 11.01 2.97
C GLN A 108 -14.35 10.48 3.81
N TRP A 109 -13.76 11.32 4.67
CA TRP A 109 -12.78 10.87 5.65
C TRP A 109 -13.45 10.54 6.98
N VAL A 110 -13.18 9.36 7.52
CA VAL A 110 -13.69 8.91 8.82
C VAL A 110 -12.50 8.55 9.70
N PHE A 111 -12.51 9.05 10.93
CA PHE A 111 -11.50 8.70 11.93
C PHE A 111 -12.06 7.61 12.84
N ASN A 112 -11.27 6.57 13.08
CA ASN A 112 -11.70 5.49 13.96
C ASN A 112 -11.97 6.03 15.38
N VAL A 113 -13.19 5.83 15.85
CA VAL A 113 -13.52 5.83 17.28
C VAL A 113 -13.11 4.45 17.80
N GLU A 114 -12.56 4.33 19.01
CA GLU A 114 -11.88 3.13 19.55
C GLU A 114 -12.64 1.78 19.51
N LYS A 115 -13.85 1.70 18.93
CA LYS A 115 -14.73 0.52 18.97
C LYS A 115 -15.58 0.32 17.69
N ALA A 116 -14.99 0.33 16.50
CA ALA A 116 -15.69 -0.10 15.27
C ALA A 116 -15.28 -1.55 14.88
N PRO A 117 -15.93 -2.60 15.44
CA PRO A 117 -15.43 -3.98 15.37
C PRO A 117 -15.35 -4.55 13.94
N TRP A 118 -16.25 -4.16 13.03
CA TRP A 118 -16.29 -4.73 11.67
C TRP A 118 -15.21 -4.14 10.73
N TRP A 119 -14.94 -2.83 10.82
CA TRP A 119 -13.81 -2.20 10.10
C TRP A 119 -12.49 -2.62 10.73
N GLY A 120 -12.43 -2.64 12.07
CA GLY A 120 -11.25 -3.04 12.82
C GLY A 120 -10.75 -4.42 12.45
N GLY A 121 -11.63 -5.43 12.40
CA GLY A 121 -11.20 -6.82 12.19
C GLY A 121 -10.56 -7.11 10.82
N ILE A 122 -11.14 -6.61 9.72
CA ILE A 122 -10.58 -6.81 8.38
C ILE A 122 -9.26 -6.03 8.24
N PHE A 123 -9.27 -4.78 8.65
CA PHE A 123 -8.12 -3.87 8.56
C PHE A 123 -6.95 -4.36 9.40
N GLU A 124 -7.20 -4.71 10.66
CA GLU A 124 -6.21 -5.22 11.60
C GLU A 124 -5.59 -6.53 11.10
N ARG A 125 -6.39 -7.42 10.51
CA ARG A 125 -5.88 -8.66 9.91
C ARG A 125 -4.93 -8.37 8.75
N MET A 126 -5.27 -7.42 7.87
CA MET A 126 -4.41 -7.06 6.73
C MET A 126 -3.12 -6.38 7.16
N ILE A 127 -3.18 -5.49 8.15
CA ILE A 127 -1.99 -4.89 8.75
C ILE A 127 -1.11 -5.97 9.38
N LYS A 128 -1.69 -6.89 10.16
CA LYS A 128 -0.96 -8.01 10.78
C LYS A 128 -0.28 -8.90 9.74
N SER A 129 -0.98 -9.26 8.66
CA SER A 129 -0.40 -10.03 7.54
C SER A 129 0.76 -9.29 6.89
N THR A 130 0.60 -7.98 6.63
CA THR A 130 1.67 -7.16 6.06
C THR A 130 2.89 -7.11 6.97
N LYS A 131 2.70 -6.80 8.26
CA LYS A 131 3.78 -6.80 9.27
C LYS A 131 4.45 -8.17 9.44
N ARG A 132 3.74 -9.27 9.19
CA ARG A 132 4.32 -10.62 9.18
C ARG A 132 5.18 -10.84 7.93
N CYS A 133 4.71 -10.49 6.74
CA CYS A 133 5.49 -10.61 5.51
C CYS A 133 6.76 -9.76 5.56
N LEU A 134 6.65 -8.50 5.99
CA LEU A 134 7.81 -7.60 6.18
C LEU A 134 8.89 -8.23 7.06
N ARG A 135 8.50 -8.78 8.22
CA ARG A 135 9.45 -9.44 9.13
C ARG A 135 10.09 -10.69 8.53
N LYS A 136 9.39 -11.42 7.66
CA LYS A 136 9.92 -12.63 7.02
C LYS A 136 10.88 -12.30 5.87
N VAL A 137 10.54 -11.33 5.03
CA VAL A 137 11.31 -10.97 3.84
C VAL A 137 12.51 -10.09 4.20
N ILE A 138 12.30 -9.03 4.98
CA ILE A 138 13.37 -8.07 5.32
C ILE A 138 14.19 -8.60 6.51
N GLY A 139 13.55 -9.26 7.48
CA GLY A 139 14.23 -9.81 8.65
C GLY A 139 15.03 -8.75 9.43
N ARG A 140 16.35 -8.93 9.48
CA ARG A 140 17.32 -7.98 10.07
C ARG A 140 18.17 -7.26 9.01
N ALA A 141 17.90 -7.49 7.73
CA ALA A 141 18.63 -6.85 6.65
C ALA A 141 18.44 -5.34 6.70
N LYS A 142 19.49 -4.60 6.33
CA LYS A 142 19.45 -3.14 6.21
C LYS A 142 19.61 -2.80 4.74
N LEU A 143 18.48 -2.64 4.08
CA LEU A 143 18.38 -2.37 2.67
C LEU A 143 18.63 -0.89 2.37
N HIS A 144 19.10 -0.60 1.16
CA HIS A 144 19.02 0.71 0.55
C HIS A 144 17.57 1.09 0.26
N TYR A 145 17.34 2.38 -0.01
CA TYR A 145 15.99 2.88 -0.26
C TYR A 145 15.33 2.18 -1.46
N ASP A 146 16.10 1.98 -2.53
CA ASP A 146 15.63 1.32 -3.76
C ASP A 146 15.30 -0.17 -3.54
N GLU A 147 16.23 -0.93 -2.95
CA GLU A 147 16.03 -2.32 -2.55
C GLU A 147 14.79 -2.50 -1.65
N LEU A 148 14.57 -1.57 -0.71
CA LEU A 148 13.42 -1.61 0.17
C LEU A 148 12.11 -1.35 -0.59
N ILE A 149 12.10 -0.44 -1.58
CA ILE A 149 10.94 -0.22 -2.45
C ILE A 149 10.61 -1.48 -3.25
N THR A 150 11.62 -2.14 -3.80
CA THR A 150 11.46 -3.39 -4.55
C THR A 150 10.85 -4.47 -3.67
N ALA A 151 11.46 -4.74 -2.50
CA ALA A 151 10.95 -5.72 -1.55
C ALA A 151 9.51 -5.42 -1.10
N LEU A 152 9.17 -4.14 -0.87
CA LEU A 152 7.81 -3.74 -0.52
C LEU A 152 6.80 -4.01 -1.64
N THR A 153 7.19 -3.78 -2.89
CA THR A 153 6.35 -4.01 -4.06
C THR A 153 6.08 -5.51 -4.24
N GLU A 154 7.08 -6.36 -4.04
CA GLU A 154 6.93 -7.82 -4.08
C GLU A 154 6.08 -8.35 -2.92
N ILE A 155 6.24 -7.79 -1.72
CA ILE A 155 5.38 -8.13 -0.58
C ILE A 155 3.93 -7.74 -0.87
N GLU A 156 3.68 -6.58 -1.48
CA GLU A 156 2.35 -6.18 -1.94
C GLU A 156 1.77 -7.22 -2.91
N ALA A 157 2.56 -7.64 -3.90
CA ALA A 157 2.16 -8.67 -4.86
C ALA A 157 1.80 -10.00 -4.19
N VAL A 158 2.65 -10.50 -3.28
CA VAL A 158 2.39 -11.74 -2.53
C VAL A 158 1.11 -11.65 -1.70
N ILE A 159 0.90 -10.53 -0.99
CA ILE A 159 -0.31 -10.35 -0.19
C ILE A 159 -1.55 -10.29 -1.09
N ASN A 160 -1.45 -9.64 -2.25
CA ASN A 160 -2.56 -9.52 -3.19
C ASN A 160 -2.82 -10.79 -4.02
N SER A 161 -1.90 -11.75 -4.05
CA SER A 161 -2.09 -13.07 -4.67
C SER A 161 -2.64 -14.14 -3.72
N ARG A 162 -3.03 -13.77 -2.49
CA ARG A 162 -3.64 -14.71 -1.55
C ARG A 162 -5.11 -15.03 -1.91
N PRO A 163 -5.60 -16.25 -1.67
CA PRO A 163 -7.00 -16.60 -1.86
C PRO A 163 -7.97 -15.77 -1.00
N LEU A 164 -9.10 -15.38 -1.59
CA LEU A 164 -10.23 -14.78 -0.86
C LEU A 164 -11.24 -15.81 -0.35
N THR A 165 -11.30 -16.95 -1.02
CA THR A 165 -12.17 -18.08 -0.70
C THR A 165 -11.39 -19.20 -0.02
N TYR A 166 -12.11 -20.09 0.65
CA TYR A 166 -11.54 -21.33 1.16
C TYR A 166 -11.14 -22.23 0.00
N LEU A 167 -9.97 -22.84 0.10
CA LEU A 167 -9.48 -23.85 -0.83
C LEU A 167 -9.72 -25.23 -0.22
N SER A 168 -10.62 -26.01 -0.85
CA SER A 168 -10.69 -27.45 -0.62
C SER A 168 -9.55 -28.13 -1.39
N PRO A 169 -8.93 -29.22 -0.88
CA PRO A 169 -7.96 -30.01 -1.63
C PRO A 169 -8.50 -30.50 -2.99
N ASP A 170 -9.82 -30.68 -3.09
CA ASP A 170 -10.51 -31.18 -4.29
C ASP A 170 -10.84 -30.07 -5.31
N ASN A 171 -10.64 -28.79 -4.96
CA ASN A 171 -10.89 -27.69 -5.89
C ASN A 171 -9.74 -27.58 -6.90
N LEU A 172 -10.04 -27.95 -8.15
CA LEU A 172 -9.11 -27.82 -9.29
C LEU A 172 -9.08 -26.39 -9.87
N GLU A 173 -10.03 -25.53 -9.50
CA GLU A 173 -10.13 -24.17 -10.00
C GLU A 173 -9.18 -23.21 -9.28
N GLU A 174 -8.64 -22.23 -10.03
CA GLU A 174 -7.80 -21.20 -9.46
C GLU A 174 -8.60 -20.33 -8.47
N PRO A 175 -8.11 -20.12 -7.23
CA PRO A 175 -8.81 -19.28 -6.28
C PRO A 175 -8.85 -17.83 -6.75
N LEU A 176 -10.00 -17.19 -6.50
CA LEU A 176 -10.12 -15.75 -6.67
C LEU A 176 -9.25 -15.02 -5.63
N THR A 177 -8.48 -14.03 -6.08
CA THR A 177 -7.53 -13.26 -5.27
C THR A 177 -7.78 -11.76 -5.43
N PRO A 178 -7.28 -10.91 -4.54
CA PRO A 178 -7.31 -9.46 -4.77
C PRO A 178 -6.67 -9.04 -6.10
N SER A 179 -5.59 -9.71 -6.55
CA SER A 179 -4.91 -9.39 -7.82
C SER A 179 -5.80 -9.59 -9.04
N HIS A 180 -6.69 -10.57 -9.03
CA HIS A 180 -7.70 -10.72 -10.10
C HIS A 180 -8.58 -9.49 -10.24
N PHE A 181 -8.97 -8.84 -9.13
CA PHE A 181 -9.76 -7.61 -9.17
C PHE A 181 -8.94 -6.36 -9.52
N LEU A 182 -7.64 -6.35 -9.22
CA LEU A 182 -6.78 -5.18 -9.47
C LEU A 182 -6.20 -5.16 -10.89
N CYS A 183 -5.84 -6.33 -11.40
CA CYS A 183 -5.07 -6.48 -12.64
C CYS A 183 -5.77 -7.37 -13.68
N GLY A 184 -6.92 -7.97 -13.34
CA GLY A 184 -7.60 -8.95 -14.20
C GLY A 184 -6.90 -10.31 -14.26
N ARG A 185 -5.81 -10.51 -13.50
CA ARG A 185 -4.98 -11.73 -13.51
C ARG A 185 -4.18 -11.87 -12.22
N ARG A 186 -3.65 -13.06 -11.99
CA ARG A 186 -2.67 -13.31 -10.92
C ARG A 186 -1.37 -12.53 -11.17
N ILE A 187 -0.77 -12.05 -10.09
CA ILE A 187 0.55 -11.41 -10.11
C ILE A 187 1.60 -12.46 -9.78
N LEU A 188 2.65 -12.48 -10.59
CA LEU A 188 3.85 -13.29 -10.42
C LEU A 188 5.03 -12.35 -10.16
N ASN A 189 5.91 -12.73 -9.24
CA ASN A 189 7.18 -12.02 -9.03
C ASN A 189 8.24 -12.66 -9.91
N LEU A 190 9.19 -11.84 -10.36
CA LEU A 190 10.39 -12.37 -10.99
C LEU A 190 11.19 -13.15 -9.94
N PRO A 191 11.80 -14.29 -10.33
CA PRO A 191 12.73 -14.96 -9.44
C PRO A 191 13.94 -14.06 -9.19
N ASP A 192 14.50 -14.15 -7.99
CA ASP A 192 15.77 -13.51 -7.69
C ASP A 192 16.84 -14.03 -8.66
N CYS A 193 17.72 -13.14 -9.11
CA CYS A 193 18.88 -13.56 -9.88
C CYS A 193 19.75 -14.45 -8.97
N LEU A 194 19.78 -15.75 -9.24
CA LEU A 194 20.77 -16.64 -8.66
C LEU A 194 22.11 -16.20 -9.27
N GLN A 195 22.94 -15.52 -8.49
CA GLN A 195 24.22 -14.97 -8.91
C GLN A 195 24.93 -15.92 -9.91
N GLN A 196 24.93 -15.56 -11.19
CA GLN A 196 26.01 -15.91 -12.10
C GLN A 196 26.98 -14.75 -11.97
N ASP A 197 28.20 -15.07 -11.55
CA ASP A 197 29.28 -14.11 -11.36
C ASP A 197 29.43 -13.19 -12.60
N ASP A 198 29.48 -11.89 -12.33
CA ASP A 198 29.94 -10.77 -13.16
C ASP A 198 29.71 -10.84 -14.69
N VAL A 199 28.66 -10.15 -15.18
CA VAL A 199 28.74 -9.47 -16.49
C VAL A 199 27.91 -8.18 -16.47
N ASP A 200 28.44 -7.12 -15.85
CA ASP A 200 28.08 -5.76 -16.27
C ASP A 200 29.01 -5.41 -17.45
N GLU A 201 28.66 -5.87 -18.66
CA GLU A 201 29.18 -5.25 -19.87
C GLU A 201 28.51 -3.88 -20.01
N GLU A 202 29.26 -2.83 -19.70
CA GLU A 202 28.93 -1.46 -20.04
C GLU A 202 28.58 -1.37 -21.53
N PHE A 203 27.29 -1.23 -21.83
CA PHE A 203 26.88 -0.75 -23.14
C PHE A 203 27.21 0.75 -23.21
N GLU A 204 28.41 1.06 -23.67
CA GLU A 204 28.74 2.38 -24.22
C GLU A 204 27.78 2.67 -25.39
N LEU A 205 26.84 3.60 -25.17
CA LEU A 205 26.04 4.17 -26.26
C LEU A 205 26.93 5.14 -27.04
N GLN A 206 27.23 4.79 -28.30
CA GLN A 206 27.72 5.73 -29.32
C GLN A 206 26.63 6.71 -29.76
#